data_AF-A0A7X6WZT4-F1
#
_entry.id   AF-A0A7X6WZT4-F1
#
_cell.length_a   1.000
_cell.length_b   1.000
_cell.length_c   1.000
_cell.angle_alpha   90.00
_cell.angle_beta   90.00
_cell.angle_gamma   90.00
#
_symmetry.space_group_name_H-M   'P 1'
#
loop_
_entity.id
_entity.type
_entity.pdbx_description
1 polymer ?
#
loop_
_entity_poly.entity_id
_entity_poly.type
_entity_poly.pdbx_seq_one_letter_code
_entity_poly.pdbx_strand_id
1 'polypeptide(L)'
;MIVNLFEDITPVESANASRRVFSGVLDSPATTKSYDGSSLTVAGWINPAGSELYQISVEGDFGVVSGYPEKPRPDVADKTGAAPLKGQDRFCGFSMELPFSPEIRINVHFPHGVYHWKTLKSFALDSDLPKHISRLLADGVKSDELTGGSPVSGLLSNAVGFLFRNTRLHRFPALGELPLAAAEQGFFLRFVEFLSDASFSHDVMCVNREGGSAIPGPFAMGESRLLGSVFHQINFLVFDFEGERFYVGQYLHAADFVYFPARNFVFVLPGALYEHAHLHALITGAAQHPDKFAGSSDAVAAVAVNQVVVNGVSPYHFFYDTWPALHVAGRKGGLRHIDRIWAINGHCYLTVELMKARGSSLQAASAAELAQASRGIGFDAMSVVGVSYKALTETEIRYMDQELLQEVAAIPAFSERYAFLNSYELVLWVGISQQKRAWLNQQEALIEVLTSLHEKHPGFCVIFDGMTADIFEASKSADFSADEAVVSSIVRSLPKGIAAYSLVGCGSMEKMHVASKCHFFIANYSTGSMYPARFCRLPGIAHLSNSMLEEVRPIHIHTDTHIVPTDLVVDIPDENCERLDFVSYSIDAGDFSAFVKQVLDSRFQALARA
;
A
#
# COMPACT_ATOMS: atom_id res chain seq x y z
N MET A 1 -34.79 8.13 15.68
CA MET A 1 -35.06 6.75 15.21
C MET A 1 -33.99 5.87 15.80
N ILE A 2 -34.27 5.09 16.85
CA ILE A 2 -33.23 4.29 17.52
C ILE A 2 -32.73 3.24 16.53
N VAL A 3 -31.47 3.37 16.11
CA VAL A 3 -30.80 2.34 15.31
C VAL A 3 -30.10 1.43 16.31
N ASN A 4 -30.55 0.18 16.41
CA ASN A 4 -29.87 -0.81 17.22
C ASN A 4 -28.71 -1.38 16.41
N LEU A 5 -27.51 -1.22 16.93
CA LEU A 5 -26.30 -1.79 16.34
C LEU A 5 -25.77 -2.86 17.27
N PHE A 6 -25.17 -3.89 16.69
CA PHE A 6 -24.63 -5.03 17.42
C PHE A 6 -23.10 -4.94 17.45
N GLU A 7 -22.54 -5.00 18.64
CA GLU A 7 -21.10 -5.13 18.89
C GLU A 7 -20.76 -6.59 19.21
N ASP A 8 -19.65 -7.08 18.67
CA ASP A 8 -19.14 -8.41 18.97
C ASP A 8 -18.34 -8.37 20.29
N ILE A 9 -18.92 -8.94 21.34
CA ILE A 9 -18.34 -9.02 22.69
C ILE A 9 -17.85 -10.44 23.01
N THR A 10 -17.57 -11.25 21.99
CA THR A 10 -17.16 -12.64 22.16
C THR A 10 -15.87 -12.76 22.96
N PRO A 11 -15.81 -13.61 24.00
CA PRO A 11 -14.56 -13.89 24.70
C PRO A 11 -13.51 -14.44 23.73
N VAL A 12 -12.28 -13.92 23.80
CA VAL A 12 -11.17 -14.27 22.89
C VAL A 12 -10.92 -15.79 22.85
N GLU A 13 -11.04 -16.47 23.99
CA GLU A 13 -10.91 -17.93 24.09
C GLU A 13 -11.92 -18.67 23.21
N SER A 14 -13.17 -18.19 23.16
CA SER A 14 -14.22 -18.77 22.33
C SER A 14 -14.01 -18.48 20.84
N ALA A 15 -13.56 -17.27 20.51
CA ALA A 15 -13.19 -16.91 19.15
C ALA A 15 -12.02 -17.78 18.62
N ASN A 16 -11.05 -18.09 19.48
CA ASN A 16 -9.93 -18.96 19.12
C ASN A 16 -10.35 -20.42 18.99
N ALA A 17 -11.24 -20.91 19.85
CA ALA A 17 -11.75 -22.28 19.77
C ALA A 17 -12.52 -22.54 18.47
N SER A 18 -13.38 -21.59 18.05
CA SER A 18 -14.16 -21.70 16.81
C SER A 18 -13.29 -21.65 15.55
N ARG A 19 -12.29 -20.75 15.51
CA ARG A 19 -11.35 -20.61 14.36
C ARG A 19 -10.56 -21.87 14.04
N ARG A 20 -10.40 -22.80 14.99
CA ARG A 20 -9.74 -24.10 14.76
C ARG A 20 -10.62 -25.12 14.06
N VAL A 21 -11.93 -24.91 14.06
CA VAL A 21 -12.94 -25.88 13.60
C VAL A 21 -13.55 -25.44 12.28
N PHE A 22 -13.76 -24.13 12.12
CA PHE A 22 -14.32 -23.55 10.92
C PHE A 22 -13.82 -22.13 10.68
N SER A 23 -13.92 -21.70 9.42
CA SER A 23 -13.84 -20.29 9.03
C SER A 23 -15.24 -19.76 8.77
N GLY A 24 -15.50 -18.48 8.98
CA GLY A 24 -16.83 -17.93 8.73
C GLY A 24 -16.88 -16.44 8.93
N VAL A 25 -17.84 -15.79 8.26
CA VAL A 25 -18.13 -14.37 8.41
C VAL A 25 -19.60 -14.21 8.72
N LEU A 26 -19.88 -13.44 9.78
CA LEU A 26 -21.22 -13.00 10.09
C LEU A 26 -21.48 -11.70 9.32
N ASP A 27 -22.57 -11.67 8.55
CA ASP A 27 -23.05 -10.41 7.99
C ASP A 27 -23.50 -9.53 9.16
N SER A 28 -23.27 -8.22 9.09
CA SER A 28 -23.71 -7.32 10.19
C SER A 28 -25.21 -7.50 10.41
N PRO A 29 -25.66 -7.87 11.63
CA PRO A 29 -27.07 -8.08 11.87
C PRO A 29 -27.84 -6.82 11.50
N ALA A 30 -28.82 -6.98 10.62
CA ALA A 30 -29.68 -5.89 10.22
C ALA A 30 -31.00 -6.06 10.97
N THR A 31 -31.41 -5.02 11.69
CA THR A 31 -32.83 -4.88 12.04
C THR A 31 -33.60 -4.82 10.72
N THR A 32 -34.32 -5.87 10.37
CA THR A 32 -35.01 -5.97 9.08
C THR A 32 -36.15 -4.97 8.97
N LYS A 33 -36.71 -4.85 7.75
CA LYS A 33 -37.71 -3.88 7.25
C LYS A 33 -38.98 -3.64 8.11
N SER A 34 -39.14 -4.23 9.29
CA SER A 34 -40.17 -3.82 10.25
C SER A 34 -39.70 -2.55 10.95
N TYR A 35 -40.30 -1.41 10.58
CA TYR A 35 -39.99 -0.07 11.09
C TYR A 35 -40.12 0.08 12.63
N ASP A 36 -40.56 -0.96 13.32
CA ASP A 36 -40.81 -1.01 14.76
C ASP A 36 -39.63 -1.55 15.59
N GLY A 37 -38.57 -2.09 14.96
CA GLY A 37 -37.44 -2.69 15.66
C GLY A 37 -37.77 -3.99 16.39
N SER A 38 -38.88 -4.67 16.05
CA SER A 38 -39.29 -5.91 16.70
C SER A 38 -38.56 -7.16 16.20
N SER A 39 -37.87 -7.07 15.05
CA SER A 39 -37.18 -8.19 14.41
C SER A 39 -35.73 -7.88 14.03
N LEU A 40 -34.90 -8.92 14.05
CA LEU A 40 -33.48 -8.93 13.73
C LEU A 40 -33.20 -10.03 12.70
N THR A 41 -32.53 -9.69 11.61
CA THR A 41 -31.98 -10.70 10.70
C THR A 41 -30.53 -10.97 11.03
N VAL A 42 -30.22 -12.22 11.37
CA VAL A 42 -28.85 -12.72 11.54
C VAL A 42 -28.53 -13.58 10.33
N ALA A 43 -27.50 -13.20 9.57
CA ALA A 43 -27.07 -13.90 8.38
C ALA A 43 -25.55 -13.99 8.32
N GLY A 44 -25.04 -14.88 7.49
CA GLY A 44 -23.60 -15.04 7.30
C GLY A 44 -23.29 -16.33 6.57
N TRP A 45 -22.03 -16.75 6.65
CA TRP A 45 -21.58 -18.02 6.12
C TRP A 45 -20.51 -18.68 6.99
N ILE A 46 -20.44 -20.01 6.93
CA ILE A 46 -19.45 -20.84 7.63
C ILE A 46 -18.90 -21.87 6.64
N ASN A 47 -17.58 -21.98 6.59
CA ASN A 47 -16.85 -23.02 5.89
C ASN A 47 -16.12 -23.92 6.90
N PRO A 48 -16.67 -25.11 7.20
CA PRO A 48 -16.06 -26.05 8.12
C PRO A 48 -14.79 -26.70 7.57
N ALA A 49 -13.90 -27.18 8.45
CA ALA A 49 -12.67 -27.86 8.04
C ALA A 49 -12.90 -29.21 7.33
N GLY A 50 -14.13 -29.75 7.36
CA GLY A 50 -14.53 -30.96 6.66
C GLY A 50 -15.88 -30.79 5.96
N SER A 51 -16.39 -31.84 5.31
CA SER A 51 -17.66 -31.79 4.58
C SER A 51 -18.89 -32.00 5.48
N GLU A 52 -18.79 -31.75 6.79
CA GLU A 52 -19.86 -32.08 7.73
C GLU A 52 -21.01 -31.06 7.67
N LEU A 53 -22.25 -31.55 7.75
CA LEU A 53 -23.40 -30.68 7.96
C LEU A 53 -23.32 -30.05 9.35
N TYR A 54 -23.69 -28.76 9.43
CA TYR A 54 -23.76 -28.03 10.69
C TYR A 54 -25.12 -27.36 10.84
N GLN A 55 -25.48 -27.06 12.08
CA GLN A 55 -26.65 -26.26 12.43
C GLN A 55 -26.18 -24.99 13.13
N ILE A 56 -26.85 -23.88 12.90
CA ILE A 56 -26.61 -22.63 13.61
C ILE A 56 -27.74 -22.43 14.59
N SER A 57 -27.42 -22.08 15.83
CA SER A 57 -28.40 -21.65 16.81
C SER A 57 -28.11 -20.22 17.25
N VAL A 58 -29.15 -19.41 17.35
CA VAL A 58 -29.10 -18.08 17.95
C VAL A 58 -29.96 -18.08 19.21
N GLU A 59 -29.34 -17.75 20.33
CA GLU A 59 -29.96 -17.64 21.65
C GLU A 59 -30.10 -16.16 22.02
N GLY A 60 -31.25 -15.74 22.55
CA GLY A 60 -31.49 -14.40 23.09
C GLY A 60 -32.64 -14.42 24.10
N ASP A 61 -33.22 -13.26 24.41
CA ASP A 61 -34.39 -13.14 25.30
C ASP A 61 -35.63 -13.89 24.76
N PHE A 62 -35.63 -14.18 23.47
CA PHE A 62 -36.64 -14.99 22.78
C PHE A 62 -36.41 -16.51 22.88
N GLY A 63 -35.38 -16.97 23.60
CA GLY A 63 -34.96 -18.37 23.66
C GLY A 63 -33.99 -18.74 22.54
N VAL A 64 -33.96 -20.03 22.17
CA VAL A 64 -33.05 -20.56 21.14
C VAL A 64 -33.80 -20.82 19.85
N VAL A 65 -33.35 -20.19 18.76
CA VAL A 65 -33.80 -20.49 17.39
C VAL A 65 -32.66 -21.17 16.66
N SER A 66 -32.92 -22.25 15.94
CA SER A 66 -31.90 -22.97 15.18
C SER A 66 -32.27 -23.14 13.71
N GLY A 67 -31.28 -23.16 12.82
CA GLY A 67 -31.46 -23.29 11.38
C GLY A 67 -30.24 -23.94 10.72
N TYR A 68 -30.44 -24.46 9.50
CA TYR A 68 -29.39 -25.05 8.69
C TYR A 68 -28.86 -24.04 7.66
N PRO A 69 -27.63 -24.23 7.13
CA PRO A 69 -27.10 -23.40 6.07
C PRO A 69 -27.78 -23.71 4.74
N GLU A 70 -28.95 -23.12 4.51
CA GLU A 70 -29.76 -23.37 3.32
C GLU A 70 -29.59 -22.27 2.24
N LYS A 71 -28.81 -21.22 2.52
CA LYS A 71 -28.60 -20.13 1.56
C LYS A 71 -27.36 -20.38 0.70
N PRO A 72 -27.51 -20.42 -0.63
CA PRO A 72 -26.36 -20.58 -1.52
C PRO A 72 -25.51 -19.31 -1.47
N ARG A 73 -24.19 -19.50 -1.36
CA ARG A 73 -23.17 -18.44 -1.37
C ARG A 73 -22.07 -18.78 -2.37
N PRO A 74 -22.39 -18.77 -3.68
CA PRO A 74 -21.41 -19.09 -4.72
C PRO A 74 -20.20 -18.14 -4.65
N ASP A 75 -20.43 -16.88 -4.27
CA ASP A 75 -19.39 -15.87 -4.03
C ASP A 75 -18.36 -16.29 -2.98
N VAL A 76 -18.79 -17.02 -1.95
CA VAL A 76 -17.91 -17.54 -0.89
C VAL A 76 -17.21 -18.80 -1.37
N ALA A 77 -17.92 -19.73 -2.00
CA ALA A 77 -17.35 -20.96 -2.52
C ALA A 77 -16.22 -20.69 -3.53
N ASP A 78 -16.46 -19.77 -4.46
CA ASP A 78 -15.48 -19.41 -5.49
C ASP A 78 -14.24 -18.72 -4.88
N LYS A 79 -14.41 -17.92 -3.81
CA LYS A 79 -13.30 -17.23 -3.12
C LYS A 79 -12.49 -18.12 -2.18
N THR A 80 -13.15 -19.06 -1.51
CA THR A 80 -12.53 -19.88 -0.45
C THR A 80 -12.11 -21.26 -0.93
N GLY A 81 -12.51 -21.67 -2.14
CA GLY A 81 -12.25 -23.01 -2.66
C GLY A 81 -12.99 -24.11 -1.89
N ALA A 82 -14.00 -23.75 -1.08
CA ALA A 82 -14.70 -24.69 -0.22
C ALA A 82 -15.39 -25.80 -1.02
N ALA A 83 -15.16 -27.05 -0.61
CA ALA A 83 -15.92 -28.19 -1.12
C ALA A 83 -17.38 -28.12 -0.63
N PRO A 84 -18.36 -28.62 -1.40
CA PRO A 84 -19.73 -28.69 -0.94
C PRO A 84 -19.87 -29.55 0.33
N LEU A 85 -20.79 -29.17 1.21
CA LEU A 85 -21.15 -30.00 2.38
C LEU A 85 -21.68 -31.36 1.89
N LYS A 86 -21.48 -32.40 2.71
CA LYS A 86 -21.86 -33.77 2.36
C LYS A 86 -23.36 -33.85 2.02
N GLY A 87 -23.65 -34.22 0.78
CA GLY A 87 -25.02 -34.35 0.26
C GLY A 87 -25.64 -33.06 -0.28
N GLN A 88 -24.83 -32.03 -0.53
CA GLN A 88 -25.27 -30.74 -1.05
C GLN A 88 -24.40 -30.28 -2.22
N ASP A 89 -24.98 -29.53 -3.17
CA ASP A 89 -24.25 -29.06 -4.34
C ASP A 89 -23.48 -27.76 -4.09
N ARG A 90 -24.04 -26.76 -3.37
CA ARG A 90 -23.35 -25.53 -2.87
C ARG A 90 -24.16 -24.78 -1.79
N PHE A 91 -23.92 -25.04 -0.50
CA PHE A 91 -24.46 -24.19 0.58
C PHE A 91 -23.47 -24.03 1.73
N CYS A 92 -23.22 -22.78 2.11
CA CYS A 92 -22.46 -22.41 3.30
C CYS A 92 -23.05 -21.16 4.00
N GLY A 93 -24.15 -20.61 3.46
CA GLY A 93 -24.80 -19.42 3.98
C GLY A 93 -26.04 -19.73 4.80
N PHE A 94 -26.36 -18.84 5.73
CA PHE A 94 -27.58 -18.90 6.53
C PHE A 94 -28.20 -17.51 6.69
N SER A 95 -29.47 -17.46 7.05
CA SER A 95 -30.19 -16.23 7.35
C SER A 95 -31.43 -16.57 8.15
N MET A 96 -31.55 -15.97 9.33
CA MET A 96 -32.61 -16.23 10.29
C MET A 96 -33.24 -14.90 10.66
N GLU A 97 -34.56 -14.79 10.53
CA GLU A 97 -35.33 -13.70 11.13
C GLU A 97 -35.70 -14.08 12.57
N LEU A 98 -35.30 -13.25 13.52
CA LEU A 98 -35.43 -13.47 14.95
C LEU A 98 -36.18 -12.30 15.58
N PRO A 99 -36.89 -12.48 16.70
CA PRO A 99 -37.29 -11.36 17.52
C PRO A 99 -36.06 -10.55 17.97
N PHE A 100 -36.21 -9.25 18.15
CA PHE A 100 -35.12 -8.42 18.67
C PHE A 100 -34.75 -8.87 20.09
N SER A 101 -33.45 -9.00 20.36
CA SER A 101 -32.90 -9.25 21.69
C SER A 101 -31.71 -8.32 21.91
N PRO A 102 -31.59 -7.67 23.09
CA PRO A 102 -30.48 -6.79 23.40
C PRO A 102 -29.11 -7.47 23.40
N GLU A 103 -29.08 -8.78 23.59
CA GLU A 103 -27.90 -9.62 23.48
C GLU A 103 -28.29 -10.93 22.78
N ILE A 104 -27.48 -11.38 21.84
CA ILE A 104 -27.65 -12.68 21.20
C ILE A 104 -26.35 -13.48 21.22
N ARG A 105 -26.45 -14.80 21.39
CA ARG A 105 -25.34 -15.74 21.30
C ARG A 105 -25.54 -16.66 20.12
N ILE A 106 -24.56 -16.71 19.25
CA ILE A 106 -24.56 -17.51 18.03
C ILE A 106 -23.62 -18.69 18.26
N ASN A 107 -24.16 -19.89 18.15
CA ASN A 107 -23.42 -21.14 18.28
C ASN A 107 -23.54 -21.96 16.99
N VAL A 108 -22.50 -22.73 16.70
CA VAL A 108 -22.42 -23.63 15.56
C VAL A 108 -22.34 -25.06 16.08
N HIS A 109 -23.28 -25.89 15.66
CA HIS A 109 -23.42 -27.27 16.08
C HIS A 109 -22.92 -28.18 14.97
N PHE A 110 -21.92 -28.97 15.30
CA PHE A 110 -21.41 -30.05 14.47
C PHE A 110 -21.68 -31.39 15.16
N PRO A 111 -21.58 -32.54 14.47
CA PRO A 111 -21.76 -33.86 15.07
C PRO A 111 -20.90 -34.11 16.32
N HIS A 112 -19.68 -33.56 16.34
CA HIS A 112 -18.71 -33.69 17.42
C HIS A 112 -18.79 -32.63 18.53
N GLY A 113 -19.68 -31.63 18.45
CA GLY A 113 -19.78 -30.62 19.51
C GLY A 113 -20.47 -29.31 19.11
N VAL A 114 -20.68 -28.46 20.12
CA VAL A 114 -21.23 -27.11 19.98
C VAL A 114 -20.14 -26.09 20.23
N TYR A 115 -19.97 -25.17 19.29
CA TYR A 115 -18.93 -24.16 19.34
C TYR A 115 -19.55 -22.78 19.42
N HIS A 116 -19.17 -22.03 20.45
CA HIS A 116 -19.56 -20.63 20.57
C HIS A 116 -18.85 -19.82 19.49
N TRP A 117 -19.61 -19.22 18.57
CA TRP A 117 -19.05 -18.45 17.48
C TRP A 117 -19.00 -16.96 17.82
N LYS A 118 -20.14 -16.37 18.19
CA LYS A 118 -20.22 -14.94 18.50
C LYS A 118 -21.21 -14.64 19.63
N THR A 119 -20.89 -13.68 20.49
CA THR A 119 -21.86 -12.97 21.34
C THR A 119 -21.98 -11.55 20.82
N LEU A 120 -23.19 -11.17 20.41
CA LEU A 120 -23.47 -9.83 19.92
C LEU A 120 -24.36 -9.09 20.91
N LYS A 121 -23.95 -7.89 21.30
CA LYS A 121 -24.75 -7.03 22.17
C LYS A 121 -25.25 -5.83 21.39
N SER A 122 -26.57 -5.68 21.33
CA SER A 122 -27.20 -4.50 20.80
C SER A 122 -26.97 -3.32 21.74
N PHE A 123 -26.79 -2.14 21.17
CA PHE A 123 -26.89 -0.89 21.90
C PHE A 123 -27.72 0.07 21.07
N ALA A 124 -28.51 0.88 21.78
CA ALA A 124 -29.22 1.99 21.16
C ALA A 124 -28.17 3.04 20.77
N LEU A 125 -27.97 3.23 19.47
CA LEU A 125 -27.21 4.37 19.00
C LEU A 125 -28.11 5.60 19.08
N ASP A 126 -27.60 6.69 19.65
CA ASP A 126 -28.22 7.99 19.46
C ASP A 126 -28.32 8.23 17.94
N SER A 127 -29.54 8.39 17.48
CA SER A 127 -29.84 8.43 16.05
C SER A 127 -29.27 9.66 15.36
N ASP A 128 -28.80 10.63 16.15
CA ASP A 128 -28.32 11.90 15.63
C ASP A 128 -26.79 11.97 15.57
N LEU A 129 -26.04 11.19 16.36
CA LEU A 129 -24.57 11.21 16.32
C LEU A 129 -23.97 10.85 14.94
N PRO A 130 -24.36 9.77 14.24
CA PRO A 130 -23.91 9.54 12.87
C PRO A 130 -24.31 10.66 11.91
N LYS A 131 -25.48 11.27 12.10
CA LYS A 131 -25.92 12.39 11.26
C LYS A 131 -25.07 13.62 11.51
N HIS A 132 -24.66 13.87 12.75
CA HIS A 132 -23.76 14.97 13.10
C HIS A 132 -22.36 14.76 12.51
N ILE A 133 -21.80 13.56 12.61
CA ILE A 133 -20.51 13.24 11.97
C ILE A 133 -20.64 13.35 10.44
N SER A 134 -21.73 12.83 9.86
CA SER A 134 -21.98 12.90 8.42
C SER A 134 -22.14 14.34 7.92
N ARG A 135 -22.87 15.20 8.64
CA ARG A 135 -23.03 16.64 8.30
C ARG A 135 -21.73 17.41 8.48
N LEU A 136 -20.95 17.08 9.50
CA LEU A 136 -19.62 17.67 9.68
C LEU A 136 -18.72 17.33 8.48
N LEU A 137 -18.73 16.08 8.02
CA LEU A 137 -17.96 15.66 6.85
C LEU A 137 -18.50 16.23 5.53
N ALA A 138 -19.83 16.24 5.34
CA ALA A 138 -20.46 16.68 4.10
C ALA A 138 -20.46 18.20 3.93
N ASP A 139 -20.70 18.95 5.01
CA ASP A 139 -21.05 20.36 4.95
C ASP A 139 -20.14 21.23 5.86
N GLY A 140 -19.37 20.60 6.76
CA GLY A 140 -18.59 21.31 7.78
C GLY A 140 -19.37 21.83 8.96
N VAL A 141 -20.64 21.45 9.08
CA VAL A 141 -21.49 21.95 10.15
C VAL A 141 -21.16 21.19 11.43
N LYS A 142 -20.48 21.89 12.35
CA LYS A 142 -20.19 21.39 13.70
C LYS A 142 -21.47 21.33 14.54
N SER A 143 -21.69 20.22 15.24
CA SER A 143 -22.74 20.09 16.26
C SER A 143 -22.14 20.24 17.66
N ASP A 144 -22.86 20.90 18.56
CA ASP A 144 -22.50 20.97 19.99
C ASP A 144 -22.44 19.57 20.63
N GLU A 145 -23.16 18.60 20.08
CA GLU A 145 -23.12 17.21 20.53
C GLU A 145 -21.77 16.53 20.27
N LEU A 146 -20.95 17.07 19.36
CA LEU A 146 -19.58 16.58 19.11
C LEU A 146 -18.55 17.23 20.06
N THR A 147 -18.90 18.30 20.78
CA THR A 147 -17.97 19.08 21.63
C THR A 147 -18.17 18.85 23.12
N GLY A 148 -19.35 18.39 23.52
CA GLY A 148 -19.72 18.13 24.91
C GLY A 148 -19.02 16.90 25.49
N GLY A 149 -17.82 17.09 26.04
CA GLY A 149 -17.19 16.25 27.08
C GLY A 149 -17.15 14.74 26.84
N SER A 150 -15.98 14.23 26.40
CA SER A 150 -15.60 12.81 26.31
C SER A 150 -16.78 11.88 26.06
N PRO A 151 -17.32 11.81 24.82
CA PRO A 151 -18.27 10.78 24.46
C PRO A 151 -17.74 9.44 24.96
N VAL A 152 -18.60 8.68 25.66
CA VAL A 152 -18.29 7.30 26.07
C VAL A 152 -17.74 6.62 24.83
N SER A 153 -16.46 6.26 24.84
CA SER A 153 -15.68 5.88 23.64
C SER A 153 -16.40 4.82 22.77
N GLY A 154 -17.21 3.98 23.41
CA GLY A 154 -18.12 3.03 22.74
C GLY A 154 -19.13 3.67 21.79
N LEU A 155 -19.90 4.68 22.20
CA LEU A 155 -20.92 5.32 21.34
C LEU A 155 -20.31 5.94 20.10
N LEU A 156 -19.14 6.59 20.24
CA LEU A 156 -18.41 7.18 19.13
C LEU A 156 -17.91 6.10 18.15
N SER A 157 -17.24 5.07 18.66
CA SER A 157 -16.76 3.91 17.88
C SER A 157 -17.91 3.29 17.06
N ASN A 158 -19.08 3.20 17.68
CA ASN A 158 -20.25 2.62 17.05
C ASN A 158 -20.86 3.49 15.95
N ALA A 159 -20.96 4.81 16.17
CA ALA A 159 -21.40 5.76 15.15
C ALA A 159 -20.45 5.77 13.95
N VAL A 160 -19.14 5.75 14.20
CA VAL A 160 -18.10 5.63 13.17
C VAL A 160 -18.27 4.33 12.39
N GLY A 161 -18.37 3.20 13.09
CA GLY A 161 -18.55 1.89 12.48
C GLY A 161 -19.83 1.80 11.64
N PHE A 162 -20.90 2.47 12.07
CA PHE A 162 -22.13 2.56 11.29
C PHE A 162 -21.95 3.31 9.98
N LEU A 163 -21.40 4.54 10.01
CA LEU A 163 -21.18 5.31 8.79
C LEU A 163 -20.25 4.58 7.83
N PHE A 164 -19.16 4.02 8.36
CA PHE A 164 -18.21 3.22 7.61
C PHE A 164 -18.88 2.03 6.91
N ARG A 165 -19.65 1.21 7.63
CA ARG A 165 -20.34 0.03 7.07
C ARG A 165 -21.41 0.37 6.05
N ASN A 166 -22.03 1.54 6.17
CA ASN A 166 -23.08 1.98 5.24
C ASN A 166 -22.53 2.74 4.02
N THR A 167 -21.24 3.07 3.99
CA THR A 167 -20.61 3.71 2.84
C THR A 167 -20.41 2.71 1.70
N ARG A 168 -20.89 3.05 0.50
CA ARG A 168 -20.73 2.17 -0.67
C ARG A 168 -19.32 2.28 -1.22
N LEU A 169 -18.65 1.15 -1.43
CA LEU A 169 -17.34 1.12 -2.07
C LEU A 169 -17.49 0.79 -3.56
N HIS A 170 -16.97 1.68 -4.40
CA HIS A 170 -16.83 1.46 -5.83
C HIS A 170 -15.34 1.49 -6.21
N ARG A 171 -14.99 0.80 -7.30
CA ARG A 171 -13.61 0.72 -7.80
C ARG A 171 -13.62 0.95 -9.30
N PHE A 172 -12.57 1.56 -9.83
CA PHE A 172 -12.36 1.60 -11.27
C PHE A 172 -12.24 0.17 -11.86
N PRO A 173 -12.82 -0.14 -13.03
CA PRO A 173 -13.54 0.75 -13.96
C PRO A 173 -15.07 0.81 -13.76
N ALA A 174 -15.61 0.39 -12.61
CA ALA A 174 -17.06 0.24 -12.36
C ALA A 174 -17.82 1.58 -12.16
N LEU A 175 -17.64 2.52 -13.09
CA LEU A 175 -18.30 3.84 -13.08
C LEU A 175 -19.81 3.73 -13.30
N GLY A 176 -20.27 2.74 -14.07
CA GLY A 176 -21.70 2.55 -14.36
C GLY A 176 -22.54 2.10 -13.16
N GLU A 177 -21.90 1.63 -12.09
CA GLU A 177 -22.56 1.21 -10.85
C GLU A 177 -22.70 2.36 -9.85
N LEU A 178 -22.14 3.54 -10.17
CA LEU A 178 -22.20 4.69 -9.28
C LEU A 178 -23.62 5.25 -9.20
N PRO A 179 -24.04 5.74 -8.02
CA PRO A 179 -25.34 6.37 -7.83
C PRO A 179 -25.35 7.81 -8.36
N LEU A 180 -24.93 8.01 -9.62
CA LEU A 180 -24.81 9.31 -10.29
C LEU A 180 -25.83 9.42 -11.42
N ALA A 181 -26.35 10.63 -11.64
CA ALA A 181 -27.18 10.91 -12.81
C ALA A 181 -26.36 10.76 -14.09
N ALA A 182 -27.00 10.40 -15.20
CA ALA A 182 -26.32 10.19 -16.48
C ALA A 182 -25.48 11.42 -16.93
N ALA A 183 -25.96 12.63 -16.63
CA ALA A 183 -25.23 13.86 -16.93
C ALA A 183 -23.95 14.03 -16.08
N GLU A 184 -23.93 13.53 -14.84
CA GLU A 184 -22.80 13.64 -13.92
C GLU A 184 -21.68 12.64 -14.23
N GLN A 185 -22.04 11.45 -14.75
CA GLN A 185 -21.08 10.38 -15.03
C GLN A 185 -19.90 10.84 -15.91
N GLY A 186 -20.17 11.68 -16.90
CA GLY A 186 -19.13 12.23 -17.78
C GLY A 186 -18.21 13.23 -17.07
N PHE A 187 -18.72 14.03 -16.14
CA PHE A 187 -17.89 14.91 -15.30
C PHE A 187 -17.04 14.09 -14.34
N PHE A 188 -17.65 13.07 -13.71
CA PHE A 188 -16.96 12.23 -12.75
C PHE A 188 -15.84 11.41 -13.39
N LEU A 189 -16.03 10.90 -14.62
CA LEU A 189 -14.97 10.24 -15.36
C LEU A 189 -13.77 11.18 -15.59
N ARG A 190 -14.00 12.40 -16.10
CA ARG A 190 -12.91 13.39 -16.30
C ARG A 190 -12.23 13.78 -14.99
N PHE A 191 -12.99 13.85 -13.91
CA PHE A 191 -12.45 14.09 -12.59
C PHE A 191 -11.54 12.93 -12.12
N VAL A 192 -11.97 11.68 -12.29
CA VAL A 192 -11.16 10.49 -12.01
C VAL A 192 -9.89 10.45 -12.87
N GLU A 193 -9.99 10.77 -14.16
CA GLU A 193 -8.85 10.87 -15.08
C GLU A 193 -7.86 11.95 -14.60
N PHE A 194 -8.37 13.13 -14.22
CA PHE A 194 -7.55 14.21 -13.68
C PHE A 194 -6.81 13.81 -12.40
N LEU A 195 -7.48 13.15 -11.45
CA LEU A 195 -6.85 12.68 -10.22
C LEU A 195 -5.80 11.58 -10.45
N SER A 196 -5.92 10.84 -11.57
CA SER A 196 -5.00 9.77 -11.93
C SER A 196 -3.82 10.24 -12.78
N ASP A 197 -3.81 11.51 -13.20
CA ASP A 197 -2.76 12.09 -14.04
C ASP A 197 -1.45 12.31 -13.25
N ALA A 198 -0.32 12.11 -13.90
CA ALA A 198 1.00 12.36 -13.31
C ALA A 198 1.22 13.82 -12.88
N SER A 199 0.46 14.77 -13.44
CA SER A 199 0.49 16.17 -13.04
C SER A 199 -0.34 16.50 -11.82
N PHE A 200 -1.19 15.60 -11.32
CA PHE A 200 -2.09 15.94 -10.21
C PHE A 200 -1.34 16.50 -8.98
N SER A 201 -0.19 15.92 -8.63
CA SER A 201 0.68 16.44 -7.56
C SER A 201 1.12 17.89 -7.82
N HIS A 202 1.52 18.21 -9.05
CA HIS A 202 1.90 19.56 -9.45
C HIS A 202 0.70 20.51 -9.34
N ASP A 203 -0.44 20.11 -9.89
CA ASP A 203 -1.62 20.96 -10.01
C ASP A 203 -2.14 21.33 -8.62
N VAL A 204 -2.14 20.38 -7.70
CA VAL A 204 -2.46 20.60 -6.28
C VAL A 204 -1.48 21.57 -5.59
N MET A 205 -0.18 21.49 -5.89
CA MET A 205 0.82 22.38 -5.29
C MET A 205 0.71 23.83 -5.76
N CYS A 206 0.19 24.04 -6.97
CA CYS A 206 -0.01 25.38 -7.55
C CYS A 206 -1.35 26.03 -7.13
N VAL A 207 -2.24 25.28 -6.46
CA VAL A 207 -3.54 25.79 -5.97
C VAL A 207 -3.33 27.06 -5.12
N ASN A 208 -4.15 28.09 -5.42
CA ASN A 208 -4.35 29.31 -4.63
C ASN A 208 -3.23 30.37 -4.56
N ARG A 209 -2.11 30.23 -5.28
CA ARG A 209 -1.05 31.27 -5.27
C ARG A 209 -1.20 32.37 -6.32
N GLU A 210 -1.95 32.14 -7.39
CA GLU A 210 -2.17 33.10 -8.49
C GLU A 210 -3.62 33.61 -8.60
N GLY A 211 -4.45 33.39 -7.58
CA GLY A 211 -5.89 33.71 -7.66
C GLY A 211 -6.71 32.68 -8.47
N GLY A 212 -6.12 31.53 -8.80
CA GLY A 212 -6.83 30.39 -9.37
C GLY A 212 -5.92 29.19 -9.62
N SER A 213 -6.33 28.04 -9.09
CA SER A 213 -6.38 26.77 -9.81
C SER A 213 -7.08 25.81 -8.85
N ALA A 214 -8.40 25.72 -8.98
CA ALA A 214 -9.16 24.67 -8.34
C ALA A 214 -9.11 23.42 -9.23
N ILE A 215 -9.33 22.24 -8.67
CA ILE A 215 -9.36 20.99 -9.46
C ILE A 215 -10.73 20.86 -10.15
N PRO A 216 -10.91 20.09 -11.24
CA PRO A 216 -12.21 19.99 -11.90
C PRO A 216 -13.35 19.60 -10.94
N GLY A 217 -14.55 20.13 -11.18
CA GLY A 217 -15.76 19.73 -10.49
C GLY A 217 -16.10 18.25 -10.75
N PRO A 218 -16.41 17.45 -9.70
CA PRO A 218 -16.68 16.02 -9.86
C PRO A 218 -18.02 15.72 -10.56
N PHE A 219 -19.00 16.61 -10.50
CA PHE A 219 -20.38 16.32 -10.93
C PHE A 219 -20.96 17.29 -11.95
N ALA A 220 -20.38 18.48 -12.10
CA ALA A 220 -20.81 19.49 -13.05
C ALA A 220 -19.62 20.31 -13.55
N MET A 221 -19.89 21.22 -14.50
CA MET A 221 -18.86 22.15 -14.98
C MET A 221 -18.53 23.16 -13.88
N GLY A 222 -17.26 23.29 -13.56
CA GLY A 222 -16.76 24.21 -12.54
C GLY A 222 -15.45 23.68 -11.95
N GLU A 223 -15.01 24.33 -10.87
CA GLU A 223 -13.79 23.95 -10.17
C GLU A 223 -14.07 23.76 -8.68
N SER A 224 -13.42 22.77 -8.08
CA SER A 224 -13.49 22.41 -6.66
C SER A 224 -12.39 23.13 -5.88
N ARG A 225 -12.79 23.85 -4.84
CA ARG A 225 -11.90 24.66 -4.00
C ARG A 225 -11.24 23.80 -2.91
N LEU A 226 -9.93 23.89 -2.77
CA LEU A 226 -9.20 23.29 -1.65
C LEU A 226 -9.54 24.04 -0.35
N LEU A 227 -10.01 23.30 0.66
CA LEU A 227 -10.35 23.80 1.99
C LEU A 227 -9.23 23.58 3.02
N GLY A 228 -8.31 22.66 2.78
CA GLY A 228 -7.26 22.28 3.72
C GLY A 228 -6.88 20.80 3.59
N SER A 229 -6.18 20.30 4.60
CA SER A 229 -5.85 18.88 4.71
C SER A 229 -5.97 18.40 6.16
N VAL A 230 -6.44 17.17 6.34
CA VAL A 230 -6.46 16.47 7.63
C VAL A 230 -5.60 15.21 7.55
N PHE A 231 -4.73 15.00 8.53
CA PHE A 231 -3.90 13.79 8.61
C PHE A 231 -4.38 12.90 9.76
N HIS A 232 -4.80 11.67 9.44
CA HIS A 232 -5.18 10.66 10.42
C HIS A 232 -4.88 9.27 9.83
N GLN A 233 -3.77 8.66 10.25
CA GLN A 233 -3.10 7.51 9.61
C GLN A 233 -2.56 7.80 8.20
N ILE A 234 -3.39 8.36 7.33
CA ILE A 234 -3.04 8.87 6.00
C ILE A 234 -3.46 10.33 5.88
N ASN A 235 -3.06 10.99 4.78
CA ASN A 235 -3.51 12.36 4.53
C ASN A 235 -4.83 12.39 3.74
N PHE A 236 -5.65 13.40 4.00
CA PHE A 236 -6.84 13.69 3.23
C PHE A 236 -6.83 15.15 2.83
N LEU A 237 -6.80 15.43 1.53
CA LEU A 237 -7.12 16.76 1.03
C LEU A 237 -8.64 16.93 1.07
N VAL A 238 -9.09 18.08 1.56
CA VAL A 238 -10.52 18.39 1.68
C VAL A 238 -10.87 19.44 0.65
N PHE A 239 -11.83 19.13 -0.21
CA PHE A 239 -12.31 20.02 -1.25
C PHE A 239 -13.80 20.33 -1.06
N ASP A 240 -14.22 21.44 -1.67
CA ASP A 240 -15.59 21.93 -1.72
C ASP A 240 -15.98 22.21 -3.16
N PHE A 241 -17.11 21.66 -3.60
CA PHE A 241 -17.67 21.91 -4.91
C PHE A 241 -19.16 22.24 -4.76
N GLU A 242 -19.53 23.49 -5.03
CA GLU A 242 -20.91 23.98 -4.90
C GLU A 242 -21.55 23.73 -3.52
N GLY A 243 -20.74 23.74 -2.45
CA GLY A 243 -21.19 23.49 -1.08
C GLY A 243 -21.16 22.02 -0.67
N GLU A 244 -20.87 21.09 -1.59
CA GLU A 244 -20.66 19.67 -1.29
C GLU A 244 -19.17 19.42 -1.03
N ARG A 245 -18.82 18.95 0.18
CA ARG A 245 -17.45 18.58 0.50
C ARG A 245 -17.13 17.16 0.08
N PHE A 246 -15.88 16.96 -0.34
CA PHE A 246 -15.33 15.65 -0.62
C PHE A 246 -13.86 15.56 -0.19
N TYR A 247 -13.39 14.32 -0.05
CA TYR A 247 -12.07 14.01 0.48
C TYR A 247 -11.28 13.20 -0.52
N VAL A 248 -10.08 13.67 -0.86
CA VAL A 248 -9.10 12.89 -1.63
C VAL A 248 -8.18 12.22 -0.63
N GLY A 249 -8.30 10.90 -0.48
CA GLY A 249 -7.42 10.11 0.38
C GLY A 249 -6.08 9.89 -0.30
N GLN A 250 -5.00 10.20 0.41
CA GLN A 250 -3.62 10.10 -0.08
C GLN A 250 -2.80 9.19 0.85
N TYR A 251 -2.47 7.99 0.37
CA TYR A 251 -1.68 7.00 1.10
C TYR A 251 -0.30 6.81 0.46
N LEU A 252 -0.24 6.13 -0.69
CA LEU A 252 1.00 5.99 -1.47
C LEU A 252 1.08 7.01 -2.61
N HIS A 253 -0.09 7.40 -3.14
CA HIS A 253 -0.20 8.35 -4.22
C HIS A 253 -0.78 9.68 -3.75
N ALA A 254 -0.68 10.69 -4.60
CA ALA A 254 -1.34 11.97 -4.38
C ALA A 254 -2.87 11.83 -4.42
N ALA A 255 -3.40 10.80 -5.08
CA ALA A 255 -4.80 10.40 -4.92
C ALA A 255 -4.89 8.88 -5.04
N ASP A 256 -5.40 8.22 -3.99
CA ASP A 256 -5.68 6.78 -4.00
C ASP A 256 -7.19 6.51 -4.09
N PHE A 257 -8.00 7.36 -3.48
CA PHE A 257 -9.45 7.27 -3.52
C PHE A 257 -10.10 8.61 -3.24
N VAL A 258 -11.39 8.71 -3.58
CA VAL A 258 -12.23 9.85 -3.23
C VAL A 258 -13.43 9.41 -2.41
N TYR A 259 -13.78 10.19 -1.39
CA TYR A 259 -14.94 9.96 -0.54
C TYR A 259 -15.90 11.14 -0.63
N PHE A 260 -17.16 10.85 -0.93
CA PHE A 260 -18.27 11.81 -0.99
C PHE A 260 -19.26 11.50 0.15
N PRO A 261 -19.12 12.12 1.33
CA PRO A 261 -20.00 11.87 2.47
C PRO A 261 -21.47 12.15 2.17
N ALA A 262 -21.77 13.27 1.49
CA ALA A 262 -23.14 13.66 1.14
C ALA A 262 -23.84 12.62 0.24
N ARG A 263 -23.08 11.94 -0.62
CA ARG A 263 -23.55 10.90 -1.54
C ARG A 263 -23.31 9.48 -1.01
N ASN A 264 -22.67 9.34 0.15
CA ASN A 264 -22.40 8.10 0.87
C ASN A 264 -21.67 7.03 0.03
N PHE A 265 -20.63 7.43 -0.71
CA PHE A 265 -19.78 6.48 -1.43
C PHE A 265 -18.30 6.85 -1.44
N VAL A 266 -17.46 5.82 -1.56
CA VAL A 266 -16.02 5.91 -1.86
C VAL A 266 -15.77 5.35 -3.25
N PHE A 267 -14.90 6.01 -4.02
CA PHE A 267 -14.40 5.51 -5.30
C PHE A 267 -12.88 5.36 -5.26
N VAL A 268 -12.40 4.14 -5.50
CA VAL A 268 -10.97 3.83 -5.55
C VAL A 268 -10.44 4.02 -6.97
N LEU A 269 -9.33 4.76 -7.09
CA LEU A 269 -8.71 5.12 -8.35
C LEU A 269 -7.94 3.93 -8.99
N PRO A 270 -7.67 3.98 -10.31
CA PRO A 270 -6.90 2.94 -10.99
C PRO A 270 -5.52 2.72 -10.35
N GLY A 271 -5.16 1.47 -10.05
CA GLY A 271 -3.84 1.11 -9.53
C GLY A 271 -3.56 1.55 -8.08
N ALA A 272 -4.53 2.17 -7.41
CA ALA A 272 -4.39 2.63 -6.03
C ALA A 272 -4.54 1.49 -5.01
N LEU A 273 -3.84 1.63 -3.87
CA LEU A 273 -4.03 0.76 -2.71
C LEU A 273 -5.06 1.39 -1.76
N TYR A 274 -6.24 0.77 -1.69
CA TYR A 274 -7.29 1.16 -0.75
C TYR A 274 -7.44 0.11 0.36
N GLU A 275 -7.24 0.56 1.59
CA GLU A 275 -7.60 -0.18 2.79
C GLU A 275 -8.82 0.46 3.46
N HIS A 276 -9.78 -0.37 3.85
CA HIS A 276 -10.98 0.07 4.58
C HIS A 276 -10.66 0.86 5.85
N ALA A 277 -9.53 0.54 6.50
CA ALA A 277 -9.05 1.25 7.68
C ALA A 277 -8.85 2.76 7.42
N HIS A 278 -8.53 3.16 6.19
CA HIS A 278 -8.34 4.58 5.84
C HIS A 278 -9.65 5.38 5.96
N LEU A 279 -10.77 4.88 5.43
CA LEU A 279 -12.06 5.57 5.58
C LEU A 279 -12.48 5.59 7.05
N HIS A 280 -12.31 4.48 7.76
CA HIS A 280 -12.61 4.40 9.18
C HIS A 280 -11.81 5.43 9.98
N ALA A 281 -10.52 5.59 9.67
CA ALA A 281 -9.62 6.58 10.24
C ALA A 281 -10.13 8.01 10.00
N LEU A 282 -10.57 8.36 8.79
CA LEU A 282 -11.14 9.68 8.49
C LEU A 282 -12.36 9.99 9.36
N ILE A 283 -13.33 9.07 9.39
CA ILE A 283 -14.58 9.23 10.14
C ILE A 283 -14.27 9.30 11.65
N THR A 284 -13.35 8.47 12.14
CA THR A 284 -12.84 8.53 13.52
C THR A 284 -12.24 9.90 13.84
N GLY A 285 -11.37 10.40 12.97
CA GLY A 285 -10.73 11.70 13.13
C GLY A 285 -11.75 12.85 13.17
N ALA A 286 -12.79 12.82 12.32
CA ALA A 286 -13.85 13.81 12.35
C ALA A 286 -14.68 13.77 13.63
N ALA A 287 -14.93 12.58 14.13
CA ALA A 287 -15.67 12.36 15.37
C ALA A 287 -14.87 12.80 16.61
N GLN A 288 -13.55 12.58 16.62
CA GLN A 288 -12.66 12.91 17.75
C GLN A 288 -12.17 14.37 17.74
N HIS A 289 -12.05 14.97 16.55
CA HIS A 289 -11.48 16.29 16.36
C HIS A 289 -12.36 17.16 15.45
N PRO A 290 -13.64 17.39 15.82
CA PRO A 290 -14.60 18.07 14.95
C PRO A 290 -14.17 19.49 14.54
N ASP A 291 -13.37 20.16 15.37
CA ASP A 291 -12.78 21.47 15.05
C ASP A 291 -11.90 21.47 13.80
N LYS A 292 -11.16 20.38 13.54
CA LYS A 292 -10.31 20.28 12.34
C LYS A 292 -11.13 20.15 11.05
N PHE A 293 -12.40 19.77 11.16
CA PHE A 293 -13.29 19.48 10.04
C PHE A 293 -14.39 20.52 9.84
N ALA A 294 -14.70 21.35 10.84
CA ALA A 294 -15.73 22.37 10.68
C ALA A 294 -15.26 23.49 9.71
N GLY A 295 -14.04 23.98 9.92
CA GLY A 295 -13.56 25.23 9.31
C GLY A 295 -14.31 26.45 9.86
N SER A 296 -13.77 27.66 9.71
CA SER A 296 -14.55 28.87 9.95
C SER A 296 -15.21 29.33 8.65
N SER A 297 -16.51 29.62 8.69
CA SER A 297 -17.28 30.14 7.54
C SER A 297 -16.68 31.44 6.97
N ASP A 298 -15.98 32.20 7.82
CA ASP A 298 -15.54 33.56 7.54
C ASP A 298 -14.05 33.66 7.20
N ALA A 299 -13.28 32.57 7.29
CA ALA A 299 -11.83 32.57 7.02
C ALA A 299 -11.36 31.41 6.13
N VAL A 300 -12.11 31.08 5.07
CA VAL A 300 -11.50 30.38 3.93
C VAL A 300 -10.65 31.38 3.15
N ALA A 301 -9.57 31.83 3.77
CA ALA A 301 -8.45 32.45 3.08
C ALA A 301 -7.94 31.49 2.00
N ALA A 302 -7.15 32.01 1.05
CA ALA A 302 -6.53 31.21 0.00
C ALA A 302 -5.62 30.12 0.62
N VAL A 303 -6.17 28.93 0.89
CA VAL A 303 -5.44 27.78 1.43
C VAL A 303 -4.40 27.35 0.41
N ALA A 304 -3.13 27.49 0.72
CA ALA A 304 -2.06 27.05 -0.14
C ALA A 304 -1.58 25.65 0.27
N VAL A 305 -1.03 24.90 -0.67
CA VAL A 305 -0.17 23.77 -0.35
C VAL A 305 1.24 24.33 -0.19
N ASN A 306 1.78 24.29 1.02
CA ASN A 306 3.17 24.70 1.31
C ASN A 306 4.00 23.57 1.94
N GLN A 307 3.39 22.40 2.13
CA GLN A 307 4.01 21.24 2.73
C GLN A 307 3.73 20.00 1.91
N VAL A 308 4.76 19.18 1.75
CA VAL A 308 4.68 17.92 1.03
C VAL A 308 5.05 16.76 1.95
N VAL A 309 4.38 15.63 1.81
CA VAL A 309 4.69 14.39 2.50
C VAL A 309 5.17 13.35 1.48
N VAL A 310 6.37 12.82 1.72
CA VAL A 310 6.98 11.74 0.97
C VAL A 310 6.72 10.43 1.71
N ASN A 311 6.15 9.45 0.99
CA ASN A 311 5.92 8.11 1.51
C ASN A 311 6.88 7.10 0.86
N GLY A 312 8.11 7.05 1.39
CA GLY A 312 9.16 6.18 0.90
C GLY A 312 9.26 4.85 1.62
N VAL A 313 8.18 4.23 2.11
CA VAL A 313 8.21 2.99 2.95
C VAL A 313 9.17 1.88 2.49
N SER A 314 9.52 1.83 1.20
CA SER A 314 10.68 1.09 0.70
C SER A 314 11.32 1.83 -0.48
N PRO A 315 12.53 1.45 -0.93
CA PRO A 315 13.13 2.04 -2.12
C PRO A 315 12.23 1.88 -3.36
N TYR A 316 11.51 0.75 -3.47
CA TYR A 316 10.54 0.55 -4.54
C TYR A 316 9.48 1.66 -4.54
N HIS A 317 8.75 1.84 -3.43
CA HIS A 317 7.68 2.84 -3.36
C HIS A 317 8.20 4.26 -3.55
N PHE A 318 9.40 4.54 -3.06
CA PHE A 318 10.01 5.84 -3.31
C PHE A 318 10.30 6.06 -4.80
N PHE A 319 10.98 5.15 -5.50
CA PHE A 319 11.41 5.38 -6.88
C PHE A 319 10.35 5.08 -7.95
N TYR A 320 9.36 4.25 -7.64
CA TYR A 320 8.27 3.89 -8.55
C TYR A 320 6.99 4.69 -8.30
N ASP A 321 6.79 5.27 -7.10
CA ASP A 321 5.59 6.04 -6.79
C ASP A 321 5.90 7.50 -6.41
N THR A 322 6.82 7.76 -5.48
CA THR A 322 7.10 9.14 -5.02
C THR A 322 7.93 9.96 -6.01
N TRP A 323 9.05 9.42 -6.49
CA TRP A 323 10.01 10.12 -7.36
C TRP A 323 9.39 10.59 -8.69
N PRO A 324 8.57 9.79 -9.40
CA PRO A 324 7.85 10.26 -10.58
C PRO A 324 7.06 11.56 -10.33
N ALA A 325 6.29 11.62 -9.23
CA ALA A 325 5.51 12.79 -8.87
C ALA A 325 6.39 14.00 -8.54
N LEU A 326 7.46 13.79 -7.76
CA LEU A 326 8.42 14.84 -7.42
C LEU A 326 9.13 15.40 -8.66
N HIS A 327 9.54 14.52 -9.58
CA HIS A 327 10.19 14.92 -10.83
C HIS A 327 9.26 15.77 -11.70
N VAL A 328 8.02 15.32 -11.91
CA VAL A 328 7.02 16.08 -12.69
C VAL A 328 6.71 17.43 -12.03
N ALA A 329 6.47 17.44 -10.72
CA ALA A 329 6.20 18.67 -9.97
C ALA A 329 7.37 19.65 -9.99
N GLY A 330 8.60 19.16 -9.79
CA GLY A 330 9.82 19.96 -9.84
C GLY A 330 10.05 20.59 -11.21
N ARG A 331 9.86 19.82 -12.30
CA ARG A 331 10.01 20.33 -13.67
C ARG A 331 8.98 21.39 -14.05
N LYS A 332 7.74 21.23 -13.58
CA LYS A 332 6.65 22.19 -13.82
C LYS A 332 6.68 23.37 -12.84
N GLY A 333 7.53 23.34 -11.82
CA GLY A 333 7.74 24.44 -10.88
C GLY A 333 6.89 24.38 -9.60
N GLY A 334 6.10 23.33 -9.40
CA GLY A 334 5.23 23.16 -8.21
C GLY A 334 6.02 23.09 -6.89
N LEU A 335 7.28 22.65 -6.93
CA LEU A 335 8.13 22.55 -5.73
C LEU A 335 8.75 23.88 -5.28
N ARG A 336 8.68 24.96 -6.08
CA ARG A 336 9.30 26.28 -5.76
C ARG A 336 8.72 26.96 -4.51
N HIS A 337 7.61 26.43 -4.05
CA HIS A 337 6.69 27.04 -3.11
C HIS A 337 6.49 26.21 -1.85
N ILE A 338 7.14 25.04 -1.81
CA ILE A 338 7.08 24.13 -0.70
C ILE A 338 8.13 24.56 0.32
N ASP A 339 7.69 24.90 1.52
CA ASP A 339 8.59 25.32 2.61
C ASP A 339 9.16 24.10 3.34
N ARG A 340 8.40 22.99 3.34
CA ARG A 340 8.75 21.78 4.08
C ARG A 340 8.33 20.51 3.37
N ILE A 341 9.23 19.55 3.38
CA ILE A 341 9.04 18.17 2.93
C ILE A 341 9.17 17.27 4.15
N TRP A 342 8.17 16.43 4.38
CA TRP A 342 8.13 15.46 5.45
C TRP A 342 8.39 14.07 4.89
N ALA A 343 9.38 13.35 5.41
CA ALA A 343 9.57 11.93 5.14
C ALA A 343 8.85 11.12 6.22
N ILE A 344 7.78 10.42 5.86
CA ILE A 344 7.02 9.64 6.84
C ILE A 344 7.88 8.50 7.39
N ASN A 345 7.96 8.42 8.72
CA ASN A 345 8.83 7.51 9.48
C ASN A 345 10.31 7.58 9.05
N GLY A 346 10.75 8.71 8.48
CA GLY A 346 12.13 8.90 8.01
C GLY A 346 12.47 8.16 6.72
N HIS A 347 11.52 7.51 6.05
CA HIS A 347 11.83 6.79 4.82
C HIS A 347 11.92 7.74 3.62
N CYS A 348 13.14 8.10 3.25
CA CYS A 348 13.47 8.91 2.09
C CYS A 348 14.84 8.50 1.52
N TYR A 349 14.99 8.49 0.19
CA TYR A 349 16.20 7.98 -0.47
C TYR A 349 16.92 9.00 -1.36
N LEU A 350 16.46 10.25 -1.39
CA LEU A 350 17.09 11.38 -2.09
C LEU A 350 17.14 12.61 -1.19
N THR A 351 18.12 13.48 -1.40
CA THR A 351 18.19 14.77 -0.69
C THR A 351 17.31 15.83 -1.35
N VAL A 352 17.05 16.94 -0.64
CA VAL A 352 16.24 18.07 -1.14
C VAL A 352 16.81 18.67 -2.41
N GLU A 353 18.13 18.75 -2.50
CA GLU A 353 18.84 19.32 -3.63
C GLU A 353 18.51 18.55 -4.91
N LEU A 354 18.50 17.21 -4.84
CA LEU A 354 18.14 16.35 -5.96
C LEU A 354 16.65 16.38 -6.29
N MET A 355 15.79 16.69 -5.31
CA MET A 355 14.36 16.89 -5.54
C MET A 355 14.03 18.21 -6.24
N LYS A 356 15.02 19.10 -6.47
CA LYS A 356 14.82 20.45 -7.03
C LYS A 356 13.89 21.36 -6.21
N ALA A 357 13.69 21.02 -4.93
CA ALA A 357 12.90 21.78 -3.98
C ALA A 357 13.80 22.78 -3.22
N ARG A 358 14.50 23.66 -3.95
CA ARG A 358 15.49 24.58 -3.36
C ARG A 358 14.81 25.53 -2.36
N GLY A 359 15.35 25.58 -1.14
CA GLY A 359 14.81 26.39 -0.05
C GLY A 359 13.85 25.65 0.88
N SER A 360 13.39 24.45 0.50
CA SER A 360 12.59 23.60 1.37
C SER A 360 13.45 22.94 2.45
N SER A 361 12.85 22.72 3.62
CA SER A 361 13.43 21.88 4.67
C SER A 361 12.92 20.43 4.54
N LEU A 362 13.80 19.44 4.68
CA LEU A 362 13.42 18.01 4.70
C LEU A 362 13.57 17.45 6.11
N GLN A 363 12.48 16.89 6.64
CA GLN A 363 12.40 16.42 8.02
C GLN A 363 11.73 15.04 8.07
N ALA A 364 12.25 14.14 8.91
CA ALA A 364 11.54 12.92 9.26
C ALA A 364 10.38 13.26 10.21
N ALA A 365 9.24 12.58 10.05
CA ALA A 365 8.11 12.68 10.97
C ALA A 365 7.33 11.37 11.02
N SER A 366 6.91 10.96 12.20
CA SER A 366 5.96 9.87 12.39
C SER A 366 4.55 10.26 11.94
N ALA A 367 3.70 9.27 11.68
CA ALA A 367 2.28 9.50 11.39
C ALA A 367 1.57 10.31 12.49
N ALA A 368 1.96 10.11 13.76
CA ALA A 368 1.40 10.83 14.90
C ALA A 368 1.81 12.32 14.91
N GLU A 369 3.07 12.62 14.60
CA GLU A 369 3.55 14.01 14.47
C GLU A 369 2.87 14.72 13.30
N LEU A 370 2.69 14.05 12.16
CA LEU A 370 1.96 14.60 11.02
C LEU A 370 0.48 14.86 11.36
N ALA A 371 -0.17 13.96 12.11
CA ALA A 371 -1.53 14.17 12.61
C ALA A 371 -1.65 15.39 13.53
N GLN A 372 -0.62 15.69 14.32
CA GLN A 372 -0.55 16.88 15.17
C GLN A 372 -0.24 18.15 14.36
N ALA A 373 0.67 18.06 13.39
CA ALA A 373 1.04 19.17 12.51
C ALA A 373 -0.10 19.60 11.58
N SER A 374 -0.94 18.66 11.17
CA SER A 374 -2.15 18.93 10.39
C SER A 374 -3.14 19.77 11.21
N ARG A 375 -3.33 21.02 10.77
CA ARG A 375 -4.22 21.99 11.43
C ARG A 375 -5.69 21.87 11.00
N GLY A 376 -5.97 21.14 9.93
CA GLY A 376 -7.31 20.95 9.39
C GLY A 376 -7.74 22.02 8.39
N ILE A 377 -9.06 22.17 8.24
CA ILE A 377 -9.68 23.08 7.27
C ILE A 377 -9.45 24.55 7.66
N GLY A 378 -9.15 25.39 6.67
CA GLY A 378 -8.87 26.81 6.82
C GLY A 378 -7.38 27.15 7.06
N PHE A 379 -6.52 26.14 7.04
CA PHE A 379 -5.06 26.28 7.15
C PHE A 379 -4.37 25.75 5.91
N ASP A 380 -3.13 26.18 5.69
CA ASP A 380 -2.30 25.63 4.62
C ASP A 380 -2.23 24.10 4.68
N ALA A 381 -2.38 23.51 3.50
CA ALA A 381 -2.51 22.08 3.33
C ALA A 381 -1.14 21.41 3.19
N MET A 382 -1.10 20.17 3.69
CA MET A 382 -0.09 19.18 3.37
C MET A 382 -0.62 18.30 2.25
N SER A 383 0.23 17.95 1.28
CA SER A 383 -0.11 16.98 0.23
C SER A 383 0.89 15.84 0.20
N VAL A 384 0.41 14.60 0.12
CA VAL A 384 1.29 13.46 -0.19
C VAL A 384 1.68 13.53 -1.66
N VAL A 385 2.96 13.33 -1.95
CA VAL A 385 3.45 13.19 -3.33
C VAL A 385 3.58 11.73 -3.71
N GLY A 386 2.88 11.35 -4.77
CA GLY A 386 3.06 10.05 -5.38
C GLY A 386 2.20 9.89 -6.63
N VAL A 387 2.74 9.19 -7.60
CA VAL A 387 2.01 8.69 -8.76
C VAL A 387 2.75 7.46 -9.25
N SER A 388 2.02 6.40 -9.59
CA SER A 388 2.65 5.25 -10.22
C SER A 388 3.44 5.69 -11.45
N TYR A 389 4.68 5.24 -11.58
CA TYR A 389 5.51 5.48 -12.76
C TYR A 389 4.82 5.09 -14.08
N LYS A 390 3.83 4.20 -14.03
CA LYS A 390 3.01 3.79 -15.18
C LYS A 390 2.15 4.92 -15.76
N ALA A 391 1.97 6.01 -15.01
CA ALA A 391 1.35 7.24 -15.51
C ALA A 391 2.31 8.03 -16.43
N LEU A 392 3.59 7.66 -16.50
CA LEU A 392 4.58 8.27 -17.38
C LEU A 392 4.84 7.39 -18.60
N THR A 393 5.19 8.02 -19.71
CA THR A 393 5.70 7.33 -20.90
C THR A 393 7.11 6.78 -20.67
N GLU A 394 7.52 5.77 -21.44
CA GLU A 394 8.89 5.23 -21.36
C GLU A 394 9.96 6.32 -21.59
N THR A 395 9.70 7.27 -22.48
CA THR A 395 10.62 8.38 -22.74
C THR A 395 10.75 9.31 -21.54
N GLU A 396 9.66 9.61 -20.84
CA GLU A 396 9.69 10.42 -19.62
C GLU A 396 10.42 9.70 -18.49
N ILE A 397 10.19 8.40 -18.30
CA ILE A 397 10.90 7.58 -17.32
C ILE A 397 12.40 7.58 -17.61
N ARG A 398 12.80 7.38 -18.88
CA ARG A 398 14.20 7.44 -19.29
C ARG A 398 14.85 8.78 -19.00
N TYR A 399 14.17 9.86 -19.35
CA TYR A 399 14.65 11.21 -19.11
C TYR A 399 14.84 11.45 -17.61
N MET A 400 13.85 11.06 -16.80
CA MET A 400 13.89 11.19 -15.34
C MET A 400 15.05 10.40 -14.72
N ASP A 401 15.22 9.14 -15.11
CA ASP A 401 16.28 8.28 -14.58
C ASP A 401 17.68 8.80 -15.02
N GLN A 402 17.82 9.29 -16.26
CA GLN A 402 19.07 9.89 -16.76
C GLN A 402 19.44 11.17 -16.03
N GLU A 403 18.48 12.06 -15.80
CA GLU A 403 18.71 13.30 -15.06
C GLU A 403 19.18 12.99 -13.64
N LEU A 404 18.53 12.04 -12.96
CA LEU A 404 18.96 11.61 -11.62
C LEU A 404 20.38 11.05 -11.61
N LEU A 405 20.72 10.19 -12.58
CA LEU A 405 22.06 9.62 -12.70
C LEU A 405 23.14 10.69 -12.97
N GLN A 406 22.83 11.73 -13.75
CA GLN A 406 23.76 12.84 -13.99
C GLN A 406 24.06 13.62 -12.71
N GLU A 407 23.03 13.92 -11.93
CA GLU A 407 23.19 14.60 -10.64
C GLU A 407 23.98 13.74 -9.64
N VAL A 408 23.69 12.42 -9.59
CA VAL A 408 24.44 11.47 -8.75
C VAL A 408 25.91 11.36 -9.18
N ALA A 409 26.18 11.35 -10.49
CA ALA A 409 27.55 11.32 -11.01
C ALA A 409 28.35 12.59 -10.67
N ALA A 410 27.68 13.72 -10.47
CA ALA A 410 28.30 14.99 -10.11
C ALA A 410 28.72 15.07 -8.63
N ILE A 411 28.38 14.09 -7.78
CA ILE A 411 28.76 14.08 -6.36
C ILE A 411 30.24 13.66 -6.22
N PRO A 412 31.15 14.57 -5.81
CA PRO A 412 32.60 14.30 -5.82
C PRO A 412 33.00 13.16 -4.89
N ALA A 413 32.36 13.08 -3.71
CA ALA A 413 32.66 12.06 -2.70
C ALA A 413 32.48 10.62 -3.24
N PHE A 414 31.48 10.39 -4.10
CA PHE A 414 31.29 9.07 -4.72
C PHE A 414 32.33 8.81 -5.81
N SER A 415 32.58 9.79 -6.67
CA SER A 415 33.58 9.66 -7.74
C SER A 415 34.97 9.34 -7.20
N GLU A 416 35.39 9.99 -6.11
CA GLU A 416 36.66 9.73 -5.45
C GLU A 416 36.71 8.36 -4.78
N ARG A 417 35.68 8.01 -3.99
CA ARG A 417 35.59 6.73 -3.26
C ARG A 417 35.61 5.53 -4.19
N TYR A 418 34.98 5.63 -5.36
CA TYR A 418 34.79 4.52 -6.30
C TYR A 418 35.64 4.63 -7.58
N ALA A 419 36.61 5.55 -7.63
CA ALA A 419 37.50 5.71 -8.79
C ALA A 419 38.24 4.42 -9.16
N PHE A 420 38.54 3.59 -8.16
CA PHE A 420 39.24 2.31 -8.33
C PHE A 420 38.46 1.30 -9.19
N LEU A 421 37.13 1.41 -9.31
CA LEU A 421 36.34 0.50 -10.14
C LEU A 421 36.69 0.60 -11.63
N ASN A 422 37.20 1.74 -12.09
CA ASN A 422 37.61 1.93 -13.47
C ASN A 422 38.89 1.16 -13.84
N SER A 423 39.58 0.53 -12.88
CA SER A 423 40.78 -0.26 -13.15
C SER A 423 40.50 -1.74 -13.45
N TYR A 424 39.25 -2.19 -13.30
CA TYR A 424 38.85 -3.56 -13.57
C TYR A 424 38.24 -3.71 -14.97
N GLU A 425 38.56 -4.80 -15.65
CA GLU A 425 38.00 -5.15 -16.96
C GLU A 425 36.52 -5.53 -16.87
N LEU A 426 36.12 -6.07 -15.73
CA LEU A 426 34.76 -6.50 -15.45
C LEU A 426 34.39 -6.13 -14.00
N VAL A 427 33.19 -5.61 -13.81
CA VAL A 427 32.64 -5.21 -12.52
C VAL A 427 31.23 -5.78 -12.46
N LEU A 428 31.03 -6.76 -11.60
CA LEU A 428 29.80 -7.53 -11.48
C LEU A 428 29.02 -7.06 -10.26
N TRP A 429 27.76 -6.66 -10.47
CA TRP A 429 26.83 -6.38 -9.37
C TRP A 429 26.14 -7.67 -8.94
N VAL A 430 26.15 -7.97 -7.64
CA VAL A 430 25.51 -9.16 -7.06
C VAL A 430 24.56 -8.73 -5.94
N GLY A 431 23.26 -8.92 -6.12
CA GLY A 431 22.26 -8.63 -5.09
C GLY A 431 22.11 -9.78 -4.10
N ILE A 432 22.22 -9.45 -2.80
CA ILE A 432 22.01 -10.34 -1.65
C ILE A 432 20.71 -9.94 -0.96
N SER A 433 19.97 -10.94 -0.47
CA SER A 433 18.81 -10.69 0.38
C SER A 433 18.59 -11.86 1.34
N GLN A 434 18.59 -11.57 2.63
CA GLN A 434 18.27 -12.52 3.71
C GLN A 434 16.87 -12.33 4.32
N GLN A 435 16.13 -11.33 3.86
CA GLN A 435 14.82 -11.01 4.42
C GLN A 435 13.71 -11.75 3.66
N LYS A 436 12.57 -11.10 3.47
CA LYS A 436 11.44 -11.60 2.68
C LYS A 436 11.89 -12.01 1.27
N ARG A 437 11.46 -13.20 0.82
CA ARG A 437 11.78 -13.76 -0.51
C ARG A 437 13.27 -14.09 -0.68
N ALA A 438 13.85 -14.74 0.31
CA ALA A 438 15.26 -15.10 0.31
C ALA A 438 15.56 -16.23 -0.69
N TRP A 439 16.71 -16.13 -1.36
CA TRP A 439 17.32 -17.24 -2.08
C TRP A 439 18.16 -18.06 -1.10
N LEU A 440 17.66 -19.21 -0.66
CA LEU A 440 18.19 -19.89 0.53
C LEU A 440 19.62 -20.41 0.35
N ASN A 441 19.95 -20.94 -0.83
CA ASN A 441 21.27 -21.47 -1.16
C ASN A 441 22.11 -20.50 -2.04
N GLN A 442 21.89 -19.20 -1.88
CA GLN A 442 22.60 -18.17 -2.65
C GLN A 442 24.11 -18.18 -2.41
N GLN A 443 24.57 -18.53 -1.20
CA GLN A 443 26.00 -18.55 -0.91
C GLN A 443 26.72 -19.58 -1.78
N GLU A 444 26.23 -20.82 -1.81
CA GLU A 444 26.83 -21.92 -2.57
C GLU A 444 26.84 -21.60 -4.07
N ALA A 445 25.69 -21.18 -4.60
CA ALA A 445 25.55 -20.86 -6.02
C ALA A 445 26.42 -19.67 -6.46
N LEU A 446 26.50 -18.61 -5.65
CA LEU A 446 27.32 -17.45 -5.97
C LEU A 446 28.82 -17.77 -5.89
N ILE A 447 29.28 -18.56 -4.91
CA ILE A 447 30.68 -18.99 -4.85
C ILE A 447 31.06 -19.77 -6.12
N GLU A 448 30.20 -20.68 -6.57
CA GLU A 448 30.43 -21.48 -7.76
C GLU A 448 30.51 -20.61 -9.03
N VAL A 449 29.54 -19.70 -9.21
CA VAL A 449 29.53 -18.73 -10.30
C VAL A 449 30.81 -17.90 -10.32
N LEU A 450 31.14 -17.26 -9.19
CA LEU A 450 32.26 -16.32 -9.11
C LEU A 450 33.61 -17.01 -9.28
N THR A 451 33.76 -18.23 -8.74
CA THR A 451 34.98 -19.04 -8.92
C THR A 451 35.17 -19.38 -10.39
N SER A 452 34.11 -19.80 -11.09
CA SER A 452 34.26 -20.17 -12.49
C SER A 452 34.40 -18.96 -13.43
N LEU A 453 33.84 -17.80 -13.07
CA LEU A 453 34.13 -16.56 -13.79
C LEU A 453 35.58 -16.13 -13.63
N HIS A 454 36.17 -16.32 -12.44
CA HIS A 454 37.57 -15.97 -12.19
C HIS A 454 38.54 -16.75 -13.09
N GLU A 455 38.24 -18.03 -13.38
CA GLU A 455 39.05 -18.86 -14.28
C GLU A 455 39.12 -18.28 -15.70
N LYS A 456 38.04 -17.63 -16.16
CA LYS A 456 37.95 -17.00 -17.49
C LYS A 456 38.40 -15.53 -17.49
N HIS A 457 38.16 -14.81 -16.40
CA HIS A 457 38.36 -13.37 -16.26
C HIS A 457 39.14 -13.07 -14.96
N PRO A 458 40.46 -13.26 -14.90
CA PRO A 458 41.23 -13.18 -13.65
C PRO A 458 41.34 -11.78 -13.03
N GLY A 459 40.79 -10.73 -13.66
CA GLY A 459 40.88 -9.32 -13.23
C GLY A 459 39.54 -8.61 -13.01
N PHE A 460 38.53 -9.32 -12.50
CA PHE A 460 37.21 -8.73 -12.23
C PHE A 460 36.99 -8.35 -10.75
N CYS A 461 36.08 -7.39 -10.55
CA CYS A 461 35.59 -6.97 -9.25
C CYS A 461 34.11 -7.38 -9.07
N VAL A 462 33.73 -7.73 -7.85
CA VAL A 462 32.35 -8.00 -7.45
C VAL A 462 31.89 -6.95 -6.46
N ILE A 463 30.74 -6.35 -6.75
CA ILE A 463 30.02 -5.46 -5.87
C ILE A 463 28.84 -6.24 -5.29
N PHE A 464 28.82 -6.46 -3.99
CA PHE A 464 27.69 -7.05 -3.29
C PHE A 464 26.73 -5.97 -2.83
N ASP A 465 25.49 -6.01 -3.31
CA ASP A 465 24.39 -5.17 -2.87
C ASP A 465 23.51 -5.92 -1.86
N GLY A 466 22.88 -5.19 -0.96
CA GLY A 466 21.90 -5.74 -0.03
C GLY A 466 20.88 -4.69 0.39
N MET A 467 20.41 -4.73 1.62
CA MET A 467 19.47 -3.72 2.12
C MET A 467 19.99 -2.28 1.93
N THR A 468 19.11 -1.36 1.50
CA THR A 468 19.44 0.05 1.26
C THR A 468 19.10 0.90 2.48
N ALA A 469 20.02 1.77 2.89
CA ALA A 469 19.74 2.78 3.91
C ALA A 469 18.96 3.99 3.35
N ASP A 470 18.05 4.51 4.15
CA ASP A 470 17.45 5.83 3.91
C ASP A 470 18.39 6.96 4.38
N ILE A 471 18.13 8.19 3.96
CA ILE A 471 18.98 9.34 4.26
C ILE A 471 18.92 9.79 5.73
N PHE A 472 17.86 9.42 6.44
CA PHE A 472 17.65 9.75 7.86
C PHE A 472 18.18 8.66 8.78
N GLU A 473 18.72 7.60 8.20
CA GLU A 473 19.12 6.41 8.90
C GLU A 473 17.97 5.87 9.79
N ALA A 474 16.70 6.03 9.38
CA ALA A 474 15.56 5.39 10.06
C ALA A 474 15.72 3.86 10.03
N SER A 475 16.38 3.37 8.98
CA SER A 475 16.96 2.03 8.87
C SER A 475 18.11 1.72 9.83
N LYS A 476 18.52 2.58 10.78
CA LYS A 476 19.42 2.18 11.90
C LYS A 476 18.77 1.15 12.82
N SER A 477 17.45 1.08 12.82
CA SER A 477 16.70 -0.04 13.39
C SER A 477 16.72 -1.29 12.51
N ALA A 478 17.07 -1.14 11.22
CA ALA A 478 17.19 -2.27 10.32
C ALA A 478 18.52 -2.98 10.57
N ASP A 479 18.41 -4.29 10.79
CA ASP A 479 19.55 -5.14 10.98
C ASP A 479 20.19 -5.47 9.62
N PHE A 480 21.24 -4.73 9.28
CA PHE A 480 22.06 -4.99 8.09
C PHE A 480 22.98 -6.22 8.25
N SER A 481 23.12 -6.75 9.47
CA SER A 481 24.11 -7.79 9.77
C SER A 481 23.83 -9.11 9.06
N ALA A 482 22.56 -9.42 8.77
CA ALA A 482 22.19 -10.64 8.07
C ALA A 482 22.77 -10.66 6.64
N ASP A 483 22.55 -9.60 5.86
CA ASP A 483 23.10 -9.47 4.51
C ASP A 483 24.64 -9.42 4.56
N GLU A 484 25.21 -8.63 5.49
CA GLU A 484 26.67 -8.48 5.61
C GLU A 484 27.37 -9.79 6.03
N ALA A 485 26.71 -10.62 6.85
CA ALA A 485 27.21 -11.94 7.23
C ALA A 485 27.29 -12.88 6.03
N VAL A 486 26.30 -12.86 5.13
CA VAL A 486 26.32 -13.64 3.89
C VAL A 486 27.40 -13.14 2.95
N VAL A 487 27.52 -11.82 2.75
CA VAL A 487 28.62 -11.24 1.96
C VAL A 487 29.98 -11.67 2.50
N SER A 488 30.19 -11.53 3.81
CA SER A 488 31.43 -11.92 4.49
C SER A 488 31.72 -13.42 4.36
N SER A 489 30.69 -14.27 4.33
CA SER A 489 30.81 -15.71 4.14
C SER A 489 31.24 -16.07 2.71
N ILE A 490 30.61 -15.43 1.71
CA ILE A 490 30.97 -15.57 0.29
C ILE A 490 32.42 -15.12 0.09
N VAL A 491 32.76 -13.89 0.48
CA VAL A 491 34.10 -13.29 0.25
C VAL A 491 35.22 -14.13 0.84
N ARG A 492 35.04 -14.70 2.04
CA ARG A 492 36.03 -15.60 2.67
C ARG A 492 36.26 -16.91 1.90
N SER A 493 35.27 -17.32 1.11
CA SER A 493 35.27 -18.56 0.35
C SER A 493 35.74 -18.38 -1.10
N LEU A 494 35.90 -17.14 -1.57
CA LEU A 494 36.33 -16.84 -2.93
C LEU A 494 37.84 -17.06 -3.13
N PRO A 495 38.26 -17.44 -4.35
CA PRO A 495 39.67 -17.45 -4.73
C PRO A 495 40.39 -16.12 -4.45
N LYS A 496 41.64 -16.21 -3.99
CA LYS A 496 42.50 -15.04 -3.84
C LYS A 496 42.71 -14.38 -5.22
N GLY A 497 42.30 -13.13 -5.36
CA GLY A 497 42.41 -12.37 -6.61
C GLY A 497 41.09 -11.76 -7.07
N ILE A 498 39.95 -12.27 -6.60
CA ILE A 498 38.66 -11.61 -6.81
C ILE A 498 38.55 -10.44 -5.84
N ALA A 499 38.50 -9.22 -6.37
CA ALA A 499 38.23 -8.04 -5.55
C ALA A 499 36.74 -7.98 -5.22
N ALA A 500 36.39 -7.78 -3.95
CA ALA A 500 35.01 -7.75 -3.49
C ALA A 500 34.74 -6.50 -2.64
N TYR A 501 33.58 -5.88 -2.83
CA TYR A 501 33.13 -4.72 -2.07
C TYR A 501 31.66 -4.85 -1.67
N SER A 502 31.31 -4.48 -0.44
CA SER A 502 29.93 -4.48 0.06
C SER A 502 29.30 -3.09 -0.02
N LEU A 503 28.07 -3.02 -0.53
CA LEU A 503 27.16 -1.87 -0.49
C LEU A 503 25.97 -2.09 0.47
N VAL A 504 26.03 -3.12 1.31
CA VAL A 504 25.01 -3.35 2.34
C VAL A 504 24.95 -2.12 3.26
N GLY A 505 23.76 -1.55 3.43
CA GLY A 505 23.56 -0.33 4.22
C GLY A 505 24.00 0.97 3.53
N CYS A 506 24.47 0.93 2.28
CA CYS A 506 24.69 2.15 1.50
C CYS A 506 23.35 2.79 1.08
N GLY A 507 23.38 4.11 0.88
CA GLY A 507 22.22 4.87 0.41
C GLY A 507 21.98 4.70 -1.09
N SER A 508 20.77 5.01 -1.55
CA SER A 508 20.38 4.84 -2.97
C SER A 508 21.25 5.60 -3.96
N MET A 509 21.67 6.83 -3.63
CA MET A 509 22.52 7.63 -4.52
C MET A 509 23.90 6.97 -4.72
N GLU A 510 24.49 6.44 -3.64
CA GLU A 510 25.77 5.73 -3.72
C GLU A 510 25.63 4.45 -4.54
N LYS A 511 24.54 3.70 -4.33
CA LYS A 511 24.21 2.50 -5.12
C LYS A 511 24.02 2.80 -6.60
N MET A 512 23.32 3.88 -6.95
CA MET A 512 23.18 4.35 -8.34
C MET A 512 24.54 4.71 -8.96
N HIS A 513 25.39 5.40 -8.21
CA HIS A 513 26.74 5.75 -8.67
C HIS A 513 27.54 4.48 -8.98
N VAL A 514 27.60 3.52 -8.06
CA VAL A 514 28.36 2.27 -8.25
C VAL A 514 27.74 1.40 -9.35
N ALA A 515 26.41 1.30 -9.42
CA ALA A 515 25.73 0.59 -10.49
C ALA A 515 26.10 1.17 -11.87
N SER A 516 26.28 2.49 -12.00
CA SER A 516 26.69 3.11 -13.27
C SER A 516 28.11 2.74 -13.74
N LYS A 517 28.92 2.16 -12.84
CA LYS A 517 30.27 1.65 -13.11
C LYS A 517 30.31 0.14 -13.30
N CYS A 518 29.20 -0.55 -13.06
CA CYS A 518 29.10 -1.99 -13.26
C CYS A 518 28.84 -2.32 -14.73
N HIS A 519 29.22 -3.54 -15.12
CA HIS A 519 29.11 -4.01 -16.50
C HIS A 519 28.01 -5.07 -16.67
N PHE A 520 27.72 -5.83 -15.62
CA PHE A 520 26.72 -6.89 -15.60
C PHE A 520 26.13 -7.02 -14.20
N PHE A 521 24.92 -7.54 -14.06
CA PHE A 521 24.33 -7.80 -12.74
C PHE A 521 23.75 -9.22 -12.60
N ILE A 522 23.71 -9.70 -11.36
CA ILE A 522 22.99 -10.87 -10.90
C ILE A 522 22.22 -10.44 -9.65
N ALA A 523 20.90 -10.37 -9.68
CA ALA A 523 20.13 -9.92 -8.52
C ALA A 523 18.71 -10.47 -8.55
N ASN A 524 17.95 -10.27 -7.48
CA ASN A 524 16.56 -10.68 -7.50
C ASN A 524 15.70 -9.82 -8.45
N TYR A 525 14.65 -10.38 -9.07
CA TYR A 525 13.66 -9.64 -9.88
C TYR A 525 12.74 -8.82 -8.97
N SER A 526 13.29 -7.89 -8.19
CA SER A 526 12.53 -6.93 -7.39
C SER A 526 13.40 -5.70 -7.07
N THR A 527 13.23 -5.09 -5.90
CA THR A 527 13.96 -3.89 -5.46
C THR A 527 15.48 -4.04 -5.54
N GLY A 528 16.06 -5.22 -5.30
CA GLY A 528 17.52 -5.43 -5.30
C GLY A 528 18.17 -5.33 -6.69
N SER A 529 17.40 -5.48 -7.77
CA SER A 529 17.89 -5.25 -9.13
C SER A 529 17.58 -3.85 -9.67
N MET A 530 16.86 -3.02 -8.92
CA MET A 530 16.37 -1.72 -9.40
C MET A 530 17.52 -0.79 -9.85
N TYR A 531 18.61 -0.71 -9.08
CA TYR A 531 19.76 0.14 -9.43
C TYR A 531 20.43 -0.27 -10.74
N PRO A 532 20.91 -1.52 -10.89
CA PRO A 532 21.53 -1.94 -12.15
C PRO A 532 20.54 -2.06 -13.30
N ALA A 533 19.35 -2.64 -13.10
CA ALA A 533 18.45 -3.02 -14.19
C ALA A 533 17.57 -1.88 -14.72
N ARG A 534 17.05 -1.01 -13.83
CA ARG A 534 16.22 0.13 -14.22
C ARG A 534 17.07 1.34 -14.53
N PHE A 535 17.76 1.88 -13.51
CA PHE A 535 18.43 3.17 -13.65
C PHE A 535 19.59 3.07 -14.64
N CYS A 536 20.47 2.11 -14.44
CA CYS A 536 21.66 1.95 -15.29
C CYS A 536 21.41 1.11 -16.55
N ARG A 537 20.23 0.48 -16.68
CA ARG A 537 19.85 -0.38 -17.81
C ARG A 537 20.92 -1.42 -18.16
N LEU A 538 21.60 -1.94 -17.14
CA LEU A 538 22.66 -2.91 -17.33
C LEU A 538 22.10 -4.23 -17.84
N PRO A 539 22.83 -4.95 -18.70
CA PRO A 539 22.55 -6.35 -18.94
C PRO A 539 22.73 -7.16 -17.66
N GLY A 540 21.90 -8.17 -17.45
CA GLY A 540 22.09 -9.05 -16.30
C GLY A 540 21.15 -10.23 -16.22
N ILE A 541 21.22 -10.89 -15.07
CA ILE A 541 20.40 -12.03 -14.71
C ILE A 541 19.54 -11.67 -13.50
N ALA A 542 18.26 -12.00 -13.59
CA ALA A 542 17.34 -11.83 -12.49
C ALA A 542 16.72 -13.15 -12.04
N HIS A 543 16.61 -13.34 -10.72
CA HIS A 543 16.03 -14.53 -10.10
C HIS A 543 14.93 -14.16 -9.09
N LEU A 544 13.93 -15.01 -8.92
CA LEU A 544 12.91 -14.87 -7.86
C LEU A 544 12.14 -16.18 -7.73
N SER A 545 11.40 -16.37 -6.65
CA SER A 545 10.40 -17.44 -6.58
C SER A 545 9.40 -17.32 -7.73
N ASN A 546 8.98 -18.46 -8.27
CA ASN A 546 8.03 -18.55 -9.37
C ASN A 546 6.70 -17.88 -8.99
N SER A 547 6.23 -18.13 -7.77
CA SER A 547 4.97 -17.55 -7.26
C SER A 547 5.00 -16.02 -7.19
N MET A 548 6.14 -15.43 -6.84
CA MET A 548 6.26 -13.98 -6.71
C MET A 548 6.56 -13.31 -8.06
N LEU A 549 7.28 -13.99 -8.95
CA LEU A 549 7.74 -13.44 -10.22
C LEU A 549 6.58 -12.92 -11.08
N GLU A 550 5.46 -13.64 -11.13
CA GLU A 550 4.28 -13.23 -11.90
C GLU A 550 3.65 -11.93 -11.35
N GLU A 551 3.68 -11.72 -10.04
CA GLU A 551 3.15 -10.51 -9.40
C GLU A 551 4.07 -9.29 -9.59
N VAL A 552 5.40 -9.50 -9.56
CA VAL A 552 6.38 -8.39 -9.63
C VAL A 552 6.75 -8.00 -11.05
N ARG A 553 6.69 -8.94 -12.01
CA ARG A 553 7.05 -8.69 -13.40
C ARG A 553 6.32 -7.48 -14.01
N PRO A 554 5.00 -7.28 -13.81
CA PRO A 554 4.31 -6.14 -14.39
C PRO A 554 4.59 -4.80 -13.69
N ILE A 555 5.28 -4.78 -12.55
CA ILE A 555 5.47 -3.56 -11.74
C ILE A 555 6.93 -3.10 -11.61
N HIS A 556 7.90 -3.95 -11.97
CA HIS A 556 9.32 -3.58 -12.03
C HIS A 556 9.78 -3.35 -13.47
N ILE A 557 10.65 -2.36 -13.67
CA ILE A 557 11.28 -2.06 -14.96
C ILE A 557 12.59 -2.86 -15.07
N HIS A 558 12.64 -3.73 -16.07
CA HIS A 558 13.83 -4.47 -16.51
C HIS A 558 13.92 -4.35 -18.02
N THR A 559 15.11 -4.00 -18.54
CA THR A 559 15.28 -3.66 -19.96
C THR A 559 16.12 -4.68 -20.70
N ASP A 560 17.30 -5.00 -20.19
CA ASP A 560 18.16 -6.07 -20.69
C ASP A 560 18.39 -7.10 -19.57
N THR A 561 17.41 -7.96 -19.33
CA THR A 561 17.47 -8.89 -18.20
C THR A 561 17.04 -10.29 -18.61
N HIS A 562 17.93 -11.25 -18.38
CA HIS A 562 17.67 -12.66 -18.54
C HIS A 562 17.11 -13.21 -17.23
N ILE A 563 15.89 -13.70 -17.26
CA ILE A 563 15.24 -14.28 -16.09
C ILE A 563 15.69 -15.74 -15.97
N VAL A 564 16.04 -16.19 -14.76
CA VAL A 564 16.32 -17.61 -14.51
C VAL A 564 15.11 -18.46 -14.92
N PRO A 565 15.30 -19.53 -15.70
CA PRO A 565 14.21 -20.42 -16.10
C PRO A 565 13.45 -20.97 -14.89
N THR A 566 12.11 -21.00 -15.00
CA THR A 566 11.22 -21.36 -13.90
C THR A 566 11.42 -22.80 -13.41
N ASP A 567 11.87 -23.69 -14.28
CA ASP A 567 12.19 -25.09 -13.99
C ASP A 567 13.47 -25.25 -13.15
N LEU A 568 14.33 -24.23 -13.09
CA LEU A 568 15.51 -24.21 -12.22
C LEU A 568 15.20 -23.63 -10.83
N VAL A 569 14.02 -23.03 -10.64
CA VAL A 569 13.62 -22.39 -9.38
C VAL A 569 12.67 -23.28 -8.62
N VAL A 570 13.02 -23.59 -7.36
CA VAL A 570 12.16 -24.33 -6.44
C VAL A 570 11.66 -23.39 -5.35
N ASP A 571 10.35 -23.14 -5.35
CA ASP A 571 9.67 -22.32 -4.34
C ASP A 571 9.61 -23.04 -3.00
N ILE A 572 9.82 -22.29 -1.93
CA ILE A 572 9.87 -22.76 -0.55
C ILE A 572 8.92 -21.87 0.27
N PRO A 573 7.67 -22.32 0.50
CA PRO A 573 6.69 -21.57 1.28
C PRO A 573 7.14 -21.31 2.72
N ASP A 574 6.69 -20.20 3.31
CA ASP A 574 6.89 -19.92 4.73
C ASP A 574 5.81 -20.63 5.55
N GLU A 575 6.21 -21.46 6.51
CA GLU A 575 5.30 -22.24 7.36
C GLU A 575 4.39 -21.36 8.24
N ASN A 576 4.79 -20.11 8.50
CA ASN A 576 4.10 -19.19 9.39
C ASN A 576 3.38 -18.06 8.65
N CYS A 577 3.51 -17.97 7.33
CA CYS A 577 2.97 -16.86 6.54
C CYS A 577 2.52 -17.30 5.15
N GLU A 578 1.22 -17.27 4.90
CA GLU A 578 0.63 -17.61 3.58
C GLU A 578 0.84 -16.52 2.52
N ARG A 579 1.44 -15.38 2.87
CA ARG A 579 1.63 -14.29 1.93
C ARG A 579 2.69 -14.63 0.89
N LEU A 580 2.39 -14.40 -0.39
CA LEU A 580 3.31 -14.65 -1.51
C LEU A 580 4.65 -13.91 -1.36
N ASP A 581 4.66 -12.72 -0.75
CA ASP A 581 5.88 -11.96 -0.49
C ASP A 581 6.76 -12.54 0.62
N PHE A 582 6.44 -13.72 1.16
CA PHE A 582 7.28 -14.49 2.09
C PHE A 582 7.79 -15.81 1.50
N VAL A 583 7.35 -16.20 0.30
CA VAL A 583 7.83 -17.41 -0.38
C VAL A 583 9.30 -17.23 -0.75
N SER A 584 10.16 -18.01 -0.08
CA SER A 584 11.59 -18.11 -0.39
C SER A 584 11.79 -19.13 -1.51
N TYR A 585 13.04 -19.32 -1.96
CA TYR A 585 13.31 -20.25 -3.05
C TYR A 585 14.76 -20.75 -3.03
N SER A 586 15.01 -21.81 -3.79
CA SER A 586 16.34 -22.34 -4.05
C SER A 586 16.55 -22.56 -5.55
N ILE A 587 17.81 -22.56 -5.97
CA ILE A 587 18.24 -22.76 -7.36
C ILE A 587 19.53 -23.58 -7.30
N ASP A 588 19.62 -24.73 -7.99
CA ASP A 588 20.82 -25.55 -7.97
C ASP A 588 22.07 -24.74 -8.41
N ALA A 589 23.19 -24.90 -7.69
CA ALA A 589 24.38 -24.11 -7.90
C ALA A 589 25.03 -24.36 -9.26
N GLY A 590 25.05 -25.62 -9.71
CA GLY A 590 25.61 -26.02 -10.99
C GLY A 590 24.76 -25.54 -12.16
N ASP A 591 23.44 -25.72 -12.08
CA ASP A 591 22.52 -25.25 -13.10
C ASP A 591 22.52 -23.72 -13.21
N PHE A 592 22.54 -23.02 -12.07
CA PHE A 592 22.66 -21.56 -12.05
C PHE A 592 24.00 -21.09 -12.65
N SER A 593 25.11 -21.72 -12.26
CA SER A 593 26.45 -21.43 -12.81
C SER A 593 26.50 -21.63 -14.32
N ALA A 594 25.91 -22.71 -14.83
CA ALA A 594 25.81 -22.99 -16.26
C ALA A 594 24.99 -21.92 -16.99
N PHE A 595 23.83 -21.54 -16.44
CA PHE A 595 22.98 -20.49 -16.99
C PHE A 595 23.70 -19.13 -17.03
N VAL A 596 24.37 -18.73 -15.93
CA VAL A 596 25.13 -17.48 -15.86
C VAL A 596 26.22 -17.42 -16.92
N LYS A 597 26.98 -18.50 -17.09
CA LYS A 597 28.03 -18.59 -18.11
C LYS A 597 27.46 -18.45 -19.51
N GLN A 598 26.36 -19.16 -19.81
CA GLN A 598 25.71 -19.09 -21.11
C GLN A 598 25.31 -17.65 -21.47
N VAL A 599 24.67 -16.94 -20.53
CA VAL A 599 24.23 -15.56 -20.74
C VAL A 599 25.44 -14.62 -20.91
N LEU A 600 26.43 -14.70 -20.02
CA LEU A 600 27.63 -13.86 -20.10
C LEU A 600 28.45 -14.09 -21.37
N ASP A 601 28.72 -15.36 -21.73
CA ASP A 601 29.46 -15.72 -22.95
C ASP A 601 28.74 -15.16 -24.19
N SER A 602 27.41 -15.26 -24.24
CA SER A 602 26.61 -14.71 -25.36
C SER A 602 26.74 -13.18 -25.46
N ARG A 603 26.87 -12.49 -24.32
CA ARG A 603 27.00 -11.03 -24.26
C ARG A 603 28.39 -10.55 -24.65
N PHE A 604 29.45 -11.19 -24.16
CA PHE A 604 30.81 -10.87 -24.60
C PHE A 604 30.99 -11.10 -26.11
N GLN A 605 30.38 -12.15 -26.66
CA GLN A 605 30.38 -12.36 -28.12
C GLN A 605 29.63 -11.26 -28.87
N ALA A 606 28.53 -10.74 -28.32
CA ALA A 606 27.80 -9.63 -28.94
C ALA A 606 28.60 -8.32 -28.92
N LEU A 607 29.26 -8.02 -27.79
CA LEU A 607 30.12 -6.84 -27.65
C LEU A 607 31.35 -6.89 -28.54
N ALA A 608 31.95 -8.07 -28.74
CA ALA A 608 33.09 -8.24 -29.64
C ALA A 608 32.74 -8.08 -31.13
N ARG A 609 31.45 -8.13 -31.49
CA ARG A 609 30.96 -7.96 -32.88
C ARG A 609 30.49 -6.55 -33.19
N ALA A 610 30.13 -5.76 -32.17
CA ALA A 610 29.72 -4.37 -32.28
C ALA A 610 30.96 -3.46 -32.37
#